data_AF-A0A945YY20-F1
#
_entry.id   AF-A0A945YY20-F1
#
_cell.length_a   1.000
_cell.length_b   1.000
_cell.length_c   1.000
_cell.angle_alpha   90.00
_cell.angle_beta   90.00
_cell.angle_gamma   90.00
#
_symmetry.space_group_name_H-M   'P 1'
#
loop_
_entity.id
_entity.type
_entity.pdbx_description
1 polymer ?
#
loop_
_entity_poly.entity_id
_entity_poly.type
_entity_poly.pdbx_seq_one_letter_code
_entity_poly.pdbx_strand_id
1 'polypeptide(L)' 'IFDTFDSLQPGDKMILINDHDPKPLKYQLDAERTGQMDWEYILSGPEEWKVEILKK' A
#
# COMPACT_ATOMS: atom_id res chain seq x y z
N ILE A 1 7.42 6.24 -2.76
CA ILE A 1 6.28 5.29 -2.63
C ILE A 1 5.36 5.36 -3.84
N PHE A 2 4.82 6.53 -4.20
CA PHE A 2 3.97 6.70 -5.40
C PHE A 2 4.66 6.22 -6.69
N ASP A 3 5.86 6.74 -6.98
CA ASP A 3 6.62 6.31 -8.16
C ASP A 3 6.95 4.81 -8.13
N THR A 4 7.15 4.26 -6.93
CA THR A 4 7.41 2.83 -6.74
C THR A 4 6.19 2.01 -7.13
N PHE A 5 5.00 2.37 -6.63
CA PHE A 5 3.74 1.75 -7.02
C PHE A 5 3.47 1.91 -8.53
N ASP A 6 3.74 3.09 -9.08
CA ASP A 6 3.53 3.38 -10.50
C ASP A 6 4.46 2.56 -11.40
N SER A 7 5.65 2.22 -10.93
CA SER A 7 6.60 1.35 -11.65
C SER A 7 6.27 -0.14 -11.63
N LEU A 8 5.39 -0.60 -10.73
CA LEU A 8 4.96 -2.01 -10.66
C LEU A 8 4.19 -2.41 -11.92
N GLN A 9 4.28 -3.69 -12.31
CA GLN A 9 3.40 -4.27 -13.32
C GLN A 9 2.07 -4.72 -12.68
N PRO A 10 0.96 -4.81 -13.43
CA PRO A 10 -0.25 -5.47 -12.95
C PRO A 10 0.05 -6.88 -12.46
N GLY A 11 -0.41 -7.22 -11.26
CA GLY A 11 -0.11 -8.47 -10.55
C GLY A 11 1.09 -8.39 -9.60
N ASP A 12 1.94 -7.37 -9.71
CA ASP A 12 3.06 -7.19 -8.80
C ASP A 12 2.59 -6.66 -7.45
N LYS A 13 3.37 -7.03 -6.42
CA LYS A 13 3.11 -6.67 -5.04
C LYS A 13 4.30 -5.94 -4.45
N MET A 14 4.03 -4.98 -3.59
CA MET A 14 5.04 -4.39 -2.73
C MET A 14 4.61 -4.41 -1.27
N ILE A 15 5.60 -4.43 -0.39
CA ILE A 15 5.39 -4.35 1.06
C ILE A 15 5.74 -2.95 1.53
N LEU A 16 4.81 -2.31 2.21
CA LEU A 16 5.03 -1.07 2.94
C LEU A 16 5.14 -1.40 4.43
N ILE A 17 6.27 -1.00 5.02
CA ILE A 17 6.52 -1.06 6.46
C ILE A 17 6.54 0.37 6.98
N ASN A 18 5.81 0.64 8.05
CA ASN A 18 5.68 1.97 8.64
C ASN A 18 5.62 1.87 10.17
N ASP A 19 6.04 2.94 10.85
CA ASP A 19 6.03 3.05 12.32
C ASP A 19 4.65 3.43 12.89
N HIS A 20 3.68 3.73 12.02
CA HIS A 20 2.29 4.03 12.34
C HIS A 20 1.34 3.52 11.25
N ASP A 21 0.03 3.53 11.52
CA ASP A 21 -1.00 3.08 10.57
C ASP A 21 -0.90 3.87 9.23
N PRO A 22 -0.57 3.20 8.10
CA PRO A 22 -0.46 3.85 6.79
C PRO A 22 -1.82 4.20 6.15
N LYS A 23 -2.93 4.14 6.90
CA LYS A 23 -4.28 4.49 6.43
C LYS A 23 -4.39 5.83 5.67
N PRO A 24 -3.73 6.95 6.07
CA PRO A 24 -3.76 8.17 5.28
C PRO A 24 -3.19 7.99 3.87
N LEU A 25 -2.09 7.24 3.74
CA LEU A 25 -1.46 6.94 2.46
C LEU A 25 -2.35 6.05 1.59
N LYS A 26 -3.06 5.08 2.19
CA LYS A 26 -4.07 4.29 1.48
C LYS A 26 -5.09 5.19 0.79
N TYR A 27 -5.67 6.13 1.53
CA TYR A 27 -6.69 7.03 0.98
C TYR A 27 -6.15 7.91 -0.15
N GLN A 28 -4.92 8.39 -0.02
CA GLN A 28 -4.30 9.17 -1.08
C GLN A 28 -4.08 8.34 -2.35
N LEU A 29 -3.56 7.12 -2.22
CA LEU A 29 -3.39 6.19 -3.35
C LEU A 29 -4.73 5.84 -3.99
N ASP A 30 -5.78 5.55 -3.21
CA ASP A 30 -7.13 5.25 -3.73
C ASP A 30 -7.74 6.46 -4.46
N ALA A 31 -7.52 7.69 -3.96
CA ALA A 31 -8.02 8.91 -4.60
C ALA A 31 -7.32 9.19 -5.94
N GLU A 32 -6.02 8.98 -6.01
CA GLU A 32 -5.23 9.22 -7.23
C GLU A 32 -5.31 8.06 -8.24
N ARG A 33 -5.51 6.83 -7.78
CA ARG A 33 -5.41 5.57 -8.56
C ARG A 33 -6.58 4.64 -8.26
N THR A 34 -7.79 5.20 -8.31
CA THR A 34 -9.02 4.50 -7.93
C THR A 34 -9.15 3.15 -8.62
N GLY A 35 -9.28 2.10 -7.81
CA GLY A 35 -9.47 0.73 -8.30
C GLY A 35 -8.23 0.04 -8.87
N GLN A 36 -7.05 0.66 -8.79
CA GLN A 36 -5.80 0.08 -9.32
C GLN A 36 -5.03 -0.75 -8.30
N MET A 37 -5.50 -0.87 -7.06
CA MET A 37 -4.81 -1.65 -6.04
C MET A 37 -5.73 -2.50 -5.17
N ASP A 38 -5.14 -3.51 -4.54
CA ASP A 38 -5.62 -4.12 -3.30
C ASP A 38 -4.68 -3.78 -2.15
N TRP A 39 -5.26 -3.64 -0.96
CA TRP A 39 -4.56 -3.23 0.26
C TRP A 39 -4.86 -4.20 1.38
N GLU A 40 -3.85 -4.95 1.81
CA GLU A 40 -3.97 -5.98 2.84
C GLU A 40 -3.01 -5.71 4.00
N TYR A 41 -3.50 -5.75 5.23
CA TYR A 41 -2.64 -5.63 6.42
C TYR A 41 -2.01 -7.00 6.72
N ILE A 42 -0.69 -7.04 6.75
CA ILE A 42 0.08 -8.17 7.26
C ILE A 42 0.29 -8.02 8.78
N LEU A 43 0.59 -6.80 9.24
CA LEU A 43 0.73 -6.45 10.66
C LEU A 43 0.04 -5.11 10.95
N SER A 44 -0.62 -5.03 12.11
CA SER A 44 -1.49 -3.90 12.49
C SER A 44 -1.08 -3.25 13.81
N GLY A 45 0.22 -3.04 14.01
CA GLY A 45 0.75 -2.34 15.20
C GLY A 45 0.56 -3.10 16.53
N PRO A 46 0.96 -2.47 17.66
CA PRO A 46 1.56 -1.13 17.78
C PRO A 46 3.07 -1.07 17.48
N GLU A 47 3.75 -2.21 17.40
CA GLU A 47 5.22 -2.26 17.24
C GLU A 47 5.65 -2.04 15.78
N GLU A 48 4.89 -2.56 14.82
CA GLU A 48 5.16 -2.42 13.39
C GLU A 48 3.84 -2.46 12.61
N TRP A 49 3.74 -1.63 11.58
CA TRP A 49 2.67 -1.69 10.61
C TRP A 49 3.23 -2.18 9.29
N LYS A 50 2.65 -3.27 8.78
CA LYS A 50 3.08 -3.88 7.53
C LYS A 50 1.87 -4.13 6.65
N VAL A 51 1.90 -3.61 5.44
CA VAL A 51 0.83 -3.78 4.46
C VAL A 51 1.38 -4.30 3.15
N GLU A 52 0.65 -5.21 2.54
CA GLU A 52 0.84 -5.61 1.15
C GLU A 52 -0.04 -4.72 0.26
N ILE A 53 0.58 -4.19 -0.79
CA ILE A 53 -0.09 -3.40 -1.82
C ILE A 53 0.10 -4.16 -3.12
N LEU A 54 -0.98 -4.73 -3.64
CA LEU A 54 -1.02 -5.38 -4.96
C LEU A 54 -1.45 -4.35 -6.00
N LYS A 55 -0.77 -4.29 -7.14
CA LYS A 55 -1.23 -3.54 -8.31
C LYS A 55 -2.14 -4.42 -9.16
N LYS A 56 -3.33 -3.93 -9.48
CA LYS A 56 -4.30 -4.61 -10.35
C LYS A 56 -3.99 -4.43 -11.83
#